data_AF-A0A2M8NUU3-F1
#
_entry.id   AF-A0A2M8NUU3-F1
#
_cell.length_a   1.000
_cell.length_b   1.000
_cell.length_c   1.000
_cell.angle_alpha   90.00
_cell.angle_beta   90.00
_cell.angle_gamma   90.00
#
_symmetry.space_group_name_H-M   'P 1'
#
loop_
_entity.id
_entity.type
_entity.pdbx_description
1 polymer ?
#
loop_
_entity_poly.entity_id
_entity_poly.type
_entity_poly.pdbx_seq_one_letter_code
_entity_poly.pdbx_strand_id
1 'polypeptide(L)'
;MRRIGLFMVALLVIAVSIVQSAPNQQANVFELFLSQARSDLELLADQVIGVGVRPPNWTFNFEWASETAVVDLWFDNESLAEVIFGVGVRPPEWFGATTNDMQLLARNVRHDLEISADTVFESTRNRPSNWFGAAPIYRCERTVQNVIRILGTIYNTQDTVSLTLLSYCDELRDAIVNNLIAIVYNPTQQDVVANQNLNNQILAVRGDLERLANELFGVNTRPVGWIWQVGMDGTSPTLAVDINSDFDLLLRERLPASQRPRLLPGLTASTALTARNLRYNLEVITDTLLGRLVRPNGWQGVNPVERCDPLIQAVVVIAQRNYAFVVDETLGASPDFCNLIGFTANSVVENPPPPEAQTEQVRDTRYLAESRNAFAYLDVGTRQYMGIMPYGTEFRAWYRNYGESNMMFVSGENFALYIDRRWTTMEIEVFRTLPTLDGVKPLTFCDARWCNGPGPTPTPTSDGPLLALYQGTSVPSSGGGQPTLDPGSKAQVSWNYIRVTYLLDRPEAGVAQVGLEICAEPQQINCEPVLSVFDNNLGVAKPAISTFNGLNVYEFTYGYTSNLRIEGATRFSPDIWISDPTIR
;
A
#
# COMPACT_ATOMS: atom_id res chain seq x y z
N MET A 1 8.91 -52.65 -57.04
CA MET A 1 7.99 -52.85 -55.90
C MET A 1 8.55 -52.42 -54.54
N ARG A 2 9.84 -52.58 -54.23
CA ARG A 2 10.42 -52.18 -52.92
C ARG A 2 10.45 -50.67 -52.59
N ARG A 3 10.40 -49.78 -53.59
CA ARG A 3 10.44 -48.31 -53.37
C ARG A 3 9.07 -47.67 -53.08
N ILE A 4 7.97 -48.34 -53.44
CA ILE A 4 6.61 -47.85 -53.19
C ILE A 4 6.18 -48.17 -51.74
N GLY A 5 6.63 -49.31 -51.19
CA GLY A 5 6.35 -49.67 -49.80
C GLY A 5 6.97 -48.72 -48.77
N LEU A 6 8.17 -48.20 -49.04
CA LEU A 6 8.83 -47.26 -48.12
C LEU A 6 8.16 -45.89 -48.10
N PHE A 7 7.58 -45.47 -49.23
CA PHE A 7 6.83 -44.21 -49.32
C PHE A 7 5.48 -44.29 -48.59
N MET A 8 4.79 -45.43 -48.66
CA MET A 8 3.54 -45.61 -47.89
C MET A 8 3.79 -45.67 -46.38
N VAL A 9 4.87 -46.31 -45.93
CA VAL A 9 5.19 -46.36 -44.49
C VAL A 9 5.59 -44.98 -43.96
N ALA A 10 6.36 -44.19 -44.74
CA ALA A 10 6.69 -42.82 -44.36
C ALA A 10 5.44 -41.90 -44.32
N LEU A 11 4.50 -42.07 -45.26
CA LEU A 11 3.25 -41.31 -45.25
C LEU A 11 2.32 -41.71 -44.10
N LEU A 12 2.31 -42.99 -43.68
CA LEU A 12 1.53 -43.45 -42.53
C LEU A 12 2.13 -42.96 -41.19
N VAL A 13 3.46 -42.88 -41.08
CA VAL A 13 4.13 -42.32 -39.89
C VAL A 13 3.91 -40.81 -39.79
N ILE A 14 3.84 -40.09 -40.92
CA ILE A 14 3.48 -38.67 -40.93
C ILE A 14 1.98 -38.48 -40.61
N ALA A 15 1.09 -39.37 -41.07
CA ALA A 15 -0.34 -39.29 -40.75
C ALA A 15 -0.67 -39.62 -39.27
N VAL A 16 0.12 -40.46 -38.60
CA VAL A 16 -0.01 -40.69 -37.14
C VAL A 16 0.62 -39.54 -36.32
N SER A 17 1.51 -38.75 -36.92
CA SER A 17 2.13 -37.58 -36.28
C SER A 17 1.30 -36.29 -36.42
N ILE A 18 0.14 -36.35 -37.11
CA ILE A 18 -0.81 -35.24 -37.25
C ILE A 18 -2.17 -35.63 -36.61
N VAL A 19 -2.14 -36.50 -35.58
CA VAL A 19 -3.08 -36.29 -34.47
C VAL A 19 -2.55 -35.08 -33.73
N GLN A 20 -2.91 -33.93 -34.28
CA GLN A 20 -2.85 -32.65 -33.61
C GLN A 20 -3.38 -32.89 -32.20
N SER A 21 -2.50 -32.67 -31.23
CA SER A 21 -2.90 -32.11 -29.94
C SER A 21 -3.94 -31.04 -30.24
N ALA A 22 -5.21 -31.39 -30.13
CA ALA A 22 -6.26 -30.42 -29.98
C ALA A 22 -5.85 -29.58 -28.76
N PRO A 23 -5.55 -28.28 -28.90
CA PRO A 23 -5.31 -27.43 -27.76
C PRO A 23 -6.68 -27.09 -27.18
N ASN A 24 -7.33 -28.04 -26.52
CA ASN A 24 -8.57 -27.82 -25.80
C ASN A 24 -8.73 -28.94 -24.76
N GLN A 25 -8.90 -28.54 -23.49
CA GLN A 25 -9.16 -29.35 -22.28
C GLN A 25 -7.99 -29.67 -21.34
N GLN A 26 -7.02 -28.76 -21.19
CA GLN A 26 -6.66 -28.41 -19.81
C GLN A 26 -7.68 -27.35 -19.39
N ALA A 27 -8.73 -27.76 -18.67
CA ALA A 27 -9.37 -26.78 -17.79
C ALA A 27 -8.23 -26.16 -16.97
N ASN A 28 -8.18 -24.83 -16.90
CA ASN A 28 -7.18 -24.14 -16.10
C ASN A 28 -7.22 -24.76 -14.69
N VAL A 29 -6.10 -25.27 -14.16
CA VAL A 29 -6.07 -25.94 -12.84
C VAL A 29 -6.69 -25.04 -11.76
N PHE A 30 -6.57 -23.73 -11.95
CA PHE A 30 -7.24 -22.73 -11.14
C PHE A 30 -8.77 -22.73 -11.31
N GLU A 31 -9.31 -22.79 -12.53
CA GLU A 31 -10.76 -22.91 -12.77
C GLU A 31 -11.33 -24.21 -12.17
N LEU A 32 -10.58 -25.31 -12.24
CA LEU A 32 -10.98 -26.56 -11.57
C LEU A 32 -11.05 -26.38 -10.06
N PHE A 33 -10.06 -25.71 -9.46
CA PHE A 33 -10.06 -25.37 -8.03
C PHE A 33 -11.26 -24.50 -7.64
N LEU A 34 -11.58 -23.48 -8.43
CA LEU A 34 -12.76 -22.62 -8.20
C LEU A 34 -14.07 -23.40 -8.31
N SER A 35 -14.19 -24.25 -9.34
CA SER A 35 -15.37 -25.10 -9.55
C SER A 35 -15.59 -26.08 -8.40
N GLN A 36 -14.52 -26.68 -7.86
CA GLN A 36 -14.59 -27.56 -6.70
C GLN A 36 -14.97 -26.80 -5.43
N ALA A 37 -14.37 -25.64 -5.18
CA ALA A 37 -14.71 -24.78 -4.06
C ALA A 37 -16.18 -24.31 -4.13
N ARG A 38 -16.68 -23.96 -5.32
CA ARG A 38 -18.12 -23.67 -5.51
C ARG A 38 -18.97 -24.88 -5.16
N SER A 39 -18.66 -26.04 -5.73
CA SER A 39 -19.48 -27.24 -5.54
C SER A 39 -19.60 -27.60 -4.05
N ASP A 40 -18.51 -27.46 -3.31
CA ASP A 40 -18.49 -27.63 -1.86
C ASP A 40 -19.30 -26.55 -1.12
N LEU A 41 -19.22 -25.28 -1.54
CA LEU A 41 -20.01 -24.19 -0.98
C LEU A 41 -21.51 -24.40 -1.19
N GLU A 42 -21.92 -24.84 -2.38
CA GLU A 42 -23.31 -25.16 -2.71
C GLU A 42 -23.81 -26.35 -1.89
N LEU A 43 -22.98 -27.39 -1.74
CA LEU A 43 -23.29 -28.55 -0.90
C LEU A 43 -23.43 -28.18 0.58
N LEU A 44 -22.55 -27.30 1.08
CA LEU A 44 -22.63 -26.80 2.45
C LEU A 44 -23.90 -25.96 2.65
N ALA A 45 -24.26 -25.10 1.69
CA ALA A 45 -25.50 -24.34 1.73
C ALA A 45 -26.73 -25.27 1.76
N ASP A 46 -26.77 -26.29 0.90
CA ASP A 46 -27.85 -27.27 0.90
C ASP A 46 -27.99 -27.99 2.26
N GLN A 47 -26.88 -28.26 2.93
CA GLN A 47 -26.88 -28.87 4.26
C GLN A 47 -27.39 -27.92 5.36
N VAL A 48 -27.01 -26.64 5.32
CA VAL A 48 -27.29 -25.67 6.40
C VAL A 48 -28.69 -25.08 6.29
N ILE A 49 -29.12 -24.71 5.08
CA ILE A 49 -30.38 -23.97 4.84
C ILE A 49 -31.38 -24.71 3.95
N GLY A 50 -31.02 -25.88 3.43
CA GLY A 50 -31.88 -26.72 2.62
C GLY A 50 -31.59 -26.63 1.12
N VAL A 51 -31.95 -27.71 0.41
CA VAL A 51 -31.64 -27.88 -1.01
C VAL A 51 -32.22 -26.76 -1.86
N GLY A 52 -31.35 -26.07 -2.60
CA GLY A 52 -31.72 -24.97 -3.50
C GLY A 52 -32.13 -23.67 -2.80
N VAL A 53 -32.06 -23.61 -1.47
CA VAL A 53 -32.28 -22.37 -0.70
C VAL A 53 -30.95 -21.65 -0.55
N ARG A 54 -30.89 -20.36 -0.82
CA ARG A 54 -29.66 -19.55 -0.69
C ARG A 54 -29.90 -18.28 0.13
N PRO A 55 -28.87 -17.75 0.81
CA PRO A 55 -28.93 -16.44 1.43
C PRO A 55 -29.29 -15.34 0.43
N PRO A 56 -29.78 -14.18 0.90
CA PRO A 56 -30.00 -13.03 0.05
C PRO A 56 -28.73 -12.62 -0.71
N ASN A 57 -28.88 -12.16 -1.95
CA ASN A 57 -27.79 -11.69 -2.82
C ASN A 57 -26.76 -12.75 -3.22
N TRP A 58 -27.07 -14.05 -3.07
CA TRP A 58 -26.25 -15.12 -3.64
C TRP A 58 -26.03 -14.87 -5.14
N THR A 59 -24.79 -14.90 -5.58
CA THR A 59 -24.40 -14.44 -6.92
C THR A 59 -24.78 -15.40 -8.04
N PHE A 60 -24.88 -16.70 -7.73
CA PHE A 60 -25.10 -17.78 -8.71
C PHE A 60 -24.10 -17.76 -9.88
N ASN A 61 -22.87 -17.32 -9.64
CA ASN A 61 -21.83 -17.33 -10.67
C ASN A 61 -21.20 -18.74 -10.78
N PHE A 62 -21.39 -19.36 -11.95
CA PHE A 62 -20.79 -20.63 -12.34
C PHE A 62 -19.85 -20.51 -13.56
N GLU A 63 -19.59 -19.28 -14.02
CA GLU A 63 -18.70 -18.98 -15.14
C GLU A 63 -17.29 -18.71 -14.60
N TRP A 64 -16.45 -19.75 -14.54
CA TRP A 64 -15.13 -19.69 -13.91
C TRP A 64 -14.13 -18.81 -14.65
N ALA A 65 -14.40 -18.50 -15.93
CA ALA A 65 -13.60 -17.56 -16.72
C ALA A 65 -13.99 -16.10 -16.46
N SER A 66 -15.04 -15.82 -15.68
CA SER A 66 -15.45 -14.45 -15.34
C SER A 66 -14.40 -13.74 -14.48
N GLU A 67 -14.17 -12.46 -14.75
CA GLU A 67 -13.30 -11.59 -13.93
C GLU A 67 -13.78 -11.50 -12.47
N THR A 68 -15.06 -11.73 -12.21
CA THR A 68 -15.65 -11.67 -10.87
C THR A 68 -15.73 -13.02 -10.16
N ALA A 69 -15.35 -14.14 -10.81
CA ALA A 69 -15.63 -15.49 -10.31
C ALA A 69 -15.14 -15.72 -8.86
N VAL A 70 -13.94 -15.23 -8.52
CA VAL A 70 -13.38 -15.38 -7.17
C VAL A 70 -14.06 -14.46 -6.16
N VAL A 71 -14.36 -13.22 -6.56
CA VAL A 71 -15.01 -12.23 -5.70
C VAL A 71 -16.44 -12.66 -5.37
N ASP A 72 -17.16 -13.17 -6.36
CA ASP A 72 -18.52 -13.71 -6.22
C ASP A 72 -18.53 -14.94 -5.31
N LEU A 73 -17.55 -15.83 -5.47
CA LEU A 73 -17.38 -17.00 -4.59
C LEU A 73 -17.06 -16.57 -3.15
N TRP A 74 -16.23 -15.55 -2.95
CA TRP A 74 -15.98 -14.98 -1.63
C TRP A 74 -17.25 -14.40 -1.01
N PHE A 75 -18.00 -13.60 -1.77
CA PHE A 75 -19.23 -12.96 -1.29
C PHE A 75 -20.29 -13.99 -0.87
N ASP A 76 -20.45 -15.06 -1.66
CA ASP A 76 -21.35 -16.17 -1.33
C ASP A 76 -20.85 -16.93 -0.08
N ASN A 77 -19.54 -17.17 0.04
CA ASN A 77 -18.96 -17.79 1.23
C ASN A 77 -19.19 -16.97 2.50
N GLU A 78 -18.99 -15.65 2.44
CA GLU A 78 -19.32 -14.73 3.54
C GLU A 78 -20.81 -14.74 3.89
N SER A 79 -21.67 -14.73 2.86
CA SER A 79 -23.13 -14.77 3.07
C SER A 79 -23.58 -16.05 3.74
N LEU A 80 -22.97 -17.20 3.43
CA LEU A 80 -23.22 -18.46 4.13
C LEU A 80 -22.65 -18.45 5.54
N ALA A 81 -21.47 -17.84 5.74
CA ALA A 81 -20.86 -17.69 7.05
C ALA A 81 -21.76 -16.90 8.02
N GLU A 82 -22.48 -15.88 7.54
CA GLU A 82 -23.48 -15.18 8.36
C GLU A 82 -24.59 -16.10 8.88
N VAL A 83 -24.93 -17.13 8.12
CA VAL A 83 -25.95 -18.12 8.52
C VAL A 83 -25.37 -19.12 9.53
N ILE A 84 -24.13 -19.59 9.31
CA ILE A 84 -23.50 -20.61 10.15
C ILE A 84 -23.09 -20.04 11.50
N PHE A 85 -22.44 -18.86 11.51
CA PHE A 85 -21.83 -18.29 12.71
C PHE A 85 -22.63 -17.13 13.30
N GLY A 86 -23.53 -16.52 12.52
CA GLY A 86 -24.29 -15.33 12.89
C GLY A 86 -23.74 -14.04 12.26
N VAL A 87 -24.61 -13.02 12.18
CA VAL A 87 -24.33 -11.76 11.50
C VAL A 87 -23.11 -11.04 12.09
N GLY A 88 -22.09 -10.79 11.27
CA GLY A 88 -20.84 -10.12 11.64
C GLY A 88 -19.94 -10.94 12.56
N VAL A 89 -20.25 -12.23 12.77
CA VAL A 89 -19.47 -13.13 13.62
C VAL A 89 -18.61 -14.02 12.75
N ARG A 90 -17.30 -14.04 13.01
CA ARG A 90 -16.36 -14.95 12.34
C ARG A 90 -15.47 -15.63 13.37
N PRO A 91 -15.10 -16.90 13.15
CA PRO A 91 -14.16 -17.59 14.01
C PRO A 91 -12.76 -16.92 13.96
N PRO A 92 -11.93 -17.07 15.00
CA PRO A 92 -10.62 -16.40 15.07
C PRO A 92 -9.66 -16.70 13.90
N GLU A 93 -9.80 -17.86 13.27
CA GLU A 93 -8.97 -18.29 12.13
C GLU A 93 -9.55 -17.95 10.76
N TRP A 94 -10.66 -17.20 10.72
CA TRP A 94 -11.28 -16.76 9.47
C TRP A 94 -10.36 -15.78 8.74
N PHE A 95 -10.11 -16.04 7.45
CA PHE A 95 -9.22 -15.21 6.66
C PHE A 95 -9.95 -14.01 6.07
N GLY A 96 -11.06 -14.23 5.38
CA GLY A 96 -11.77 -13.20 4.63
C GLY A 96 -10.97 -12.60 3.48
N ALA A 97 -11.44 -11.47 2.95
CA ALA A 97 -10.82 -10.77 1.82
C ALA A 97 -9.69 -9.84 2.28
N THR A 98 -8.47 -10.38 2.41
CA THR A 98 -7.28 -9.62 2.84
C THR A 98 -6.37 -9.19 1.71
N THR A 99 -6.69 -9.52 0.46
CA THR A 99 -5.77 -9.33 -0.67
C THR A 99 -6.50 -9.07 -1.97
N ASN A 100 -5.82 -8.35 -2.87
CA ASN A 100 -6.28 -8.11 -4.24
C ASN A 100 -5.74 -9.18 -5.22
N ASP A 101 -4.87 -10.09 -4.78
CA ASP A 101 -4.41 -11.22 -5.58
C ASP A 101 -5.51 -12.30 -5.60
N MET A 102 -6.04 -12.59 -6.80
CA MET A 102 -7.16 -13.52 -6.98
C MET A 102 -6.82 -14.96 -6.59
N GLN A 103 -5.55 -15.37 -6.66
CA GLN A 103 -5.14 -16.71 -6.22
C GLN A 103 -5.11 -16.80 -4.69
N LEU A 104 -4.61 -15.74 -4.03
CA LEU A 104 -4.60 -15.67 -2.57
C LEU A 104 -6.02 -15.51 -2.01
N LEU A 105 -6.89 -14.74 -2.68
CA LEU A 105 -8.30 -14.64 -2.30
C LEU A 105 -9.00 -15.99 -2.45
N ALA A 106 -8.80 -16.72 -3.56
CA ALA A 106 -9.36 -18.05 -3.74
C ALA A 106 -8.86 -19.05 -2.68
N ARG A 107 -7.59 -18.96 -2.29
CA ARG A 107 -7.03 -19.72 -1.16
C ARG A 107 -7.73 -19.37 0.16
N ASN A 108 -7.95 -18.09 0.45
CA ASN A 108 -8.66 -17.66 1.66
C ASN A 108 -10.08 -18.21 1.70
N VAL A 109 -10.82 -18.08 0.60
CA VAL A 109 -12.17 -18.64 0.47
C VAL A 109 -12.17 -20.16 0.72
N ARG A 110 -11.19 -20.88 0.17
CA ARG A 110 -11.09 -22.32 0.40
C ARG A 110 -10.84 -22.65 1.87
N HIS A 111 -9.97 -21.92 2.55
CA HIS A 111 -9.70 -22.09 3.98
C HIS A 111 -10.94 -21.82 4.83
N ASP A 112 -11.59 -20.70 4.59
CA ASP A 112 -12.80 -20.28 5.29
C ASP A 112 -13.97 -21.27 5.07
N LEU A 113 -14.08 -21.83 3.86
CA LEU A 113 -15.04 -22.88 3.55
C LEU A 113 -14.74 -24.19 4.30
N GLU A 114 -13.46 -24.54 4.49
CA GLU A 114 -13.06 -25.69 5.29
C GLU A 114 -13.40 -25.50 6.77
N ILE A 115 -13.22 -24.29 7.33
CA ILE A 115 -13.64 -23.96 8.71
C ILE A 115 -15.17 -24.07 8.85
N SER A 116 -15.91 -23.54 7.88
CA SER A 116 -17.37 -23.62 7.86
C SER A 116 -17.83 -25.08 7.79
N ALA A 117 -17.18 -25.90 6.97
CA ALA A 117 -17.45 -27.32 6.85
C ALA A 117 -17.13 -28.09 8.15
N ASP A 118 -16.00 -27.81 8.80
CA ASP A 118 -15.65 -28.46 10.07
C ASP A 118 -16.62 -28.06 11.20
N THR A 119 -17.18 -26.85 11.15
CA THR A 119 -18.23 -26.42 12.08
C THR A 119 -19.54 -27.18 11.85
N VAL A 120 -19.97 -27.34 10.59
CA VAL A 120 -21.27 -27.95 10.25
C VAL A 120 -21.23 -29.48 10.33
N PHE A 121 -20.14 -30.10 9.88
CA PHE A 121 -20.00 -31.56 9.87
C PHE A 121 -19.27 -32.11 11.10
N GLU A 122 -18.79 -31.25 12.01
CA GLU A 122 -18.03 -31.56 13.24
C GLU A 122 -16.63 -32.19 13.00
N SER A 123 -16.40 -32.83 11.86
CA SER A 123 -15.09 -33.35 11.47
C SER A 123 -14.99 -33.64 9.97
N THR A 124 -13.77 -33.74 9.47
CA THR A 124 -13.49 -34.15 8.09
C THR A 124 -13.99 -35.55 7.74
N ARG A 125 -14.18 -36.43 8.73
CA ARG A 125 -14.67 -37.81 8.51
C ARG A 125 -16.17 -37.87 8.27
N ASN A 126 -16.90 -36.84 8.64
CA ASN A 126 -18.35 -36.76 8.54
C ASN A 126 -18.81 -36.03 7.27
N ARG A 127 -17.86 -35.57 6.44
CA ARG A 127 -18.19 -34.85 5.21
C ARG A 127 -18.87 -35.78 4.19
N PRO A 128 -19.85 -35.29 3.40
CA PRO A 128 -20.52 -36.09 2.39
C PRO A 128 -19.55 -36.64 1.34
N SER A 129 -19.91 -37.76 0.70
CA SER A 129 -19.06 -38.42 -0.31
C SER A 129 -18.80 -37.58 -1.57
N ASN A 130 -19.65 -36.59 -1.84
CA ASN A 130 -19.50 -35.63 -2.93
C ASN A 130 -18.79 -34.33 -2.52
N TRP A 131 -18.27 -34.25 -1.29
CA TRP A 131 -17.37 -33.17 -0.88
C TRP A 131 -16.02 -33.36 -1.57
N PHE A 132 -15.61 -32.39 -2.40
CA PHE A 132 -14.34 -32.43 -3.11
C PHE A 132 -13.18 -32.14 -2.16
N GLY A 133 -13.33 -31.11 -1.31
CA GLY A 133 -12.29 -30.61 -0.42
C GLY A 133 -11.08 -30.04 -1.15
N ALA A 134 -9.99 -29.87 -0.41
CA ALA A 134 -8.71 -29.45 -0.94
C ALA A 134 -7.55 -30.10 -0.20
N ALA A 135 -6.32 -29.79 -0.64
CA ALA A 135 -5.12 -30.23 0.04
C ALA A 135 -5.13 -29.79 1.52
N PRO A 136 -4.62 -30.60 2.46
CA PRO A 136 -4.62 -30.29 3.89
C PRO A 136 -4.03 -28.92 4.28
N ILE A 137 -3.15 -28.35 3.46
CA ILE A 137 -2.57 -27.01 3.66
C ILE A 137 -3.63 -25.90 3.75
N TYR A 138 -4.76 -26.03 3.05
CA TYR A 138 -5.84 -25.04 3.09
C TYR A 138 -6.62 -25.06 4.41
N ARG A 139 -6.26 -25.93 5.37
CA ARG A 139 -6.81 -25.92 6.73
C ARG A 139 -5.83 -25.35 7.76
N CYS A 140 -4.60 -25.02 7.35
CA CYS A 140 -3.59 -24.52 8.25
C CYS A 140 -3.70 -23.02 8.44
N GLU A 141 -3.12 -22.50 9.53
CA GLU A 141 -3.09 -21.06 9.80
C GLU A 141 -2.47 -20.26 8.64
N ARG A 142 -2.87 -18.99 8.52
CA ARG A 142 -2.45 -18.08 7.44
C ARG A 142 -0.93 -18.02 7.33
N THR A 143 -0.25 -17.95 8.47
CA THR A 143 1.20 -17.85 8.54
C THR A 143 1.88 -19.06 7.90
N VAL A 144 1.39 -20.29 8.14
CA VAL A 144 1.91 -21.51 7.52
C VAL A 144 1.72 -21.45 6.00
N GLN A 145 0.51 -21.11 5.54
CA GLN A 145 0.21 -21.03 4.10
C GLN A 145 1.08 -19.97 3.40
N ASN A 146 1.29 -18.82 4.03
CA ASN A 146 2.13 -17.74 3.49
C ASN A 146 3.60 -18.11 3.44
N VAL A 147 4.13 -18.68 4.52
CA VAL A 147 5.54 -19.04 4.59
C VAL A 147 5.88 -20.11 3.56
N ILE A 148 5.06 -21.15 3.39
CA ILE A 148 5.27 -22.16 2.33
C ILE A 148 5.26 -21.53 0.95
N ARG A 149 4.29 -20.65 0.69
CA ARG A 149 4.20 -19.97 -0.60
C ARG A 149 5.50 -19.23 -0.89
N ILE A 150 5.99 -18.44 0.06
CA ILE A 150 7.23 -17.67 -0.09
C ILE A 150 8.45 -18.59 -0.23
N LEU A 151 8.54 -19.65 0.57
CA LEU A 151 9.60 -20.66 0.45
C LEU A 151 9.65 -21.22 -0.97
N GLY A 152 8.49 -21.53 -1.55
CA GLY A 152 8.38 -22.00 -2.93
C GLY A 152 8.71 -20.94 -3.97
N THR A 153 8.19 -19.72 -3.84
CA THR A 153 8.28 -18.69 -4.88
C THR A 153 9.59 -17.90 -4.85
N ILE A 154 10.11 -17.57 -3.67
CA ILE A 154 11.33 -16.75 -3.50
C ILE A 154 12.56 -17.63 -3.32
N TYR A 155 12.45 -18.65 -2.46
CA TYR A 155 13.60 -19.47 -2.06
C TYR A 155 13.71 -20.80 -2.80
N ASN A 156 12.78 -21.08 -3.73
CA ASN A 156 12.70 -22.32 -4.50
C ASN A 156 12.87 -23.59 -3.63
N THR A 157 12.31 -23.54 -2.43
CA THR A 157 12.36 -24.62 -1.42
C THR A 157 10.96 -25.16 -1.23
N GLN A 158 10.83 -26.48 -1.17
CA GLN A 158 9.55 -27.14 -0.89
C GLN A 158 9.70 -28.04 0.32
N ASP A 159 8.88 -27.76 1.33
CA ASP A 159 8.73 -28.62 2.49
C ASP A 159 7.66 -29.65 2.19
N THR A 160 7.99 -30.92 2.33
CA THR A 160 7.03 -32.00 2.12
C THR A 160 6.85 -32.77 3.41
N VAL A 161 5.63 -32.73 3.93
CA VAL A 161 5.14 -33.65 4.94
C VAL A 161 4.04 -34.52 4.33
N SER A 162 3.86 -35.72 4.89
CA SER A 162 2.83 -36.63 4.40
C SER A 162 1.43 -36.03 4.56
N LEU A 163 0.66 -35.99 3.46
CA LEU A 163 -0.71 -35.45 3.44
C LEU A 163 -1.70 -36.27 4.30
N THR A 164 -1.30 -37.43 4.81
CA THR A 164 -2.15 -38.36 5.58
C THR A 164 -2.01 -38.20 7.10
N LEU A 165 -1.11 -37.33 7.56
CA LEU A 165 -0.90 -37.09 8.98
C LEU A 165 -2.12 -36.40 9.60
N LEU A 166 -2.53 -36.87 10.79
CA LEU A 166 -3.65 -36.28 11.52
C LEU A 166 -3.35 -34.83 11.95
N SER A 167 -2.13 -34.56 12.41
CA SER A 167 -1.59 -33.23 12.75
C SER A 167 -0.80 -32.61 11.59
N TYR A 168 -1.34 -32.68 10.37
CA TYR A 168 -0.65 -32.20 9.17
C TYR A 168 -0.07 -30.79 9.34
N CYS A 169 -0.88 -29.85 9.87
CA CYS A 169 -0.46 -28.46 10.01
C CYS A 169 0.65 -28.26 11.04
N ASP A 170 0.62 -28.98 12.16
CA ASP A 170 1.68 -28.90 13.19
C ASP A 170 3.00 -29.45 12.66
N GLU A 171 2.96 -30.61 12.01
CA GLU A 171 4.14 -31.26 11.44
C GLU A 171 4.76 -30.41 10.32
N LEU A 172 3.91 -29.79 9.50
CA LEU A 172 4.35 -28.88 8.44
C LEU A 172 4.97 -27.61 9.03
N ARG A 173 4.37 -27.06 10.08
CA ARG A 173 4.91 -25.93 10.82
C ARG A 173 6.30 -26.24 11.38
N ASP A 174 6.48 -27.40 11.99
CA ASP A 174 7.78 -27.82 12.53
C ASP A 174 8.81 -28.02 11.40
N ALA A 175 8.40 -28.58 10.25
CA ALA A 175 9.25 -28.71 9.07
C ALA A 175 9.71 -27.33 8.53
N ILE A 176 8.78 -26.39 8.36
CA ILE A 176 9.04 -25.02 7.90
C ILE A 176 10.04 -24.32 8.79
N VAL A 177 9.80 -24.35 10.11
CA VAL A 177 10.66 -23.67 11.09
C VAL A 177 12.08 -24.23 11.05
N ASN A 178 12.25 -25.51 10.78
CA ASN A 178 13.56 -26.16 10.62
C ASN A 178 14.25 -25.77 9.31
N ASN A 179 13.53 -25.68 8.20
CA ASN A 179 14.12 -25.37 6.89
C ASN A 179 14.42 -23.88 6.72
N LEU A 180 13.61 -23.01 7.29
CA LEU A 180 13.85 -21.56 7.28
C LEU A 180 15.15 -21.15 7.94
N ILE A 181 15.74 -21.95 8.83
CA ILE A 181 17.04 -21.63 9.44
C ILE A 181 18.15 -21.62 8.40
N ALA A 182 18.11 -22.53 7.43
CA ALA A 182 19.10 -22.59 6.35
C ALA A 182 18.97 -21.41 5.37
N ILE A 183 17.85 -20.69 5.40
CA ILE A 183 17.55 -19.55 4.53
C ILE A 183 17.76 -18.23 5.28
N VAL A 184 17.23 -18.15 6.50
CA VAL A 184 17.27 -16.97 7.35
C VAL A 184 18.63 -16.85 8.02
N TYR A 185 19.14 -17.92 8.60
CA TYR A 185 20.28 -17.82 9.50
C TYR A 185 21.59 -18.29 8.91
N ASN A 186 21.66 -18.73 7.65
CA ASN A 186 22.84 -19.31 7.00
C ASN A 186 24.12 -18.50 7.27
N PRO A 187 24.90 -18.85 8.30
CA PRO A 187 26.25 -18.38 8.36
C PRO A 187 26.96 -19.30 7.37
N THR A 188 27.54 -18.76 6.31
CA THR A 188 28.51 -19.58 5.58
C THR A 188 29.49 -20.15 6.63
N GLN A 189 29.91 -21.42 6.50
CA GLN A 189 30.72 -22.11 7.53
C GLN A 189 32.03 -21.39 7.91
N GLN A 190 32.34 -20.26 7.27
CA GLN A 190 33.54 -19.45 7.46
C GLN A 190 33.33 -18.20 8.34
N ASP A 191 32.11 -17.84 8.75
CA ASP A 191 31.90 -16.64 9.57
C ASP A 191 32.02 -16.91 11.08
N VAL A 192 33.27 -16.95 11.56
CA VAL A 192 33.60 -17.03 13.00
C VAL A 192 32.90 -15.91 13.80
N VAL A 193 32.73 -14.73 13.22
CA VAL A 193 32.07 -13.57 13.85
C VAL A 193 30.57 -13.80 14.02
N ALA A 194 29.89 -14.40 13.05
CA ALA A 194 28.46 -14.72 13.14
C ALA A 194 28.21 -15.77 14.23
N ASN A 195 29.05 -16.80 14.31
CA ASN A 195 28.96 -17.83 15.35
C ASN A 195 29.28 -17.30 16.76
N GLN A 196 30.27 -16.40 16.89
CA GLN A 196 30.54 -15.72 18.17
C GLN A 196 29.35 -14.86 18.62
N ASN A 197 28.65 -14.20 17.68
CA ASN A 197 27.45 -13.44 18.01
C ASN A 197 26.32 -14.35 18.51
N LEU A 198 26.09 -15.50 17.87
CA LEU A 198 25.09 -16.49 18.33
C LEU A 198 25.41 -17.06 19.72
N ASN A 199 26.68 -17.36 19.99
CA ASN A 199 27.13 -17.80 21.31
C ASN A 199 26.91 -16.72 22.38
N ASN A 200 27.16 -15.45 22.05
CA ASN A 200 26.86 -14.33 22.94
C ASN A 200 25.35 -14.17 23.19
N GLN A 201 24.51 -14.45 22.19
CA GLN A 201 23.05 -14.48 22.38
C GLN A 201 22.62 -15.58 23.34
N ILE A 202 23.16 -16.80 23.21
CA ILE A 202 22.90 -17.90 24.16
C ILE A 202 23.38 -17.51 25.58
N LEU A 203 24.55 -16.88 25.68
CA LEU A 203 25.05 -16.37 26.96
C LEU A 203 24.15 -15.28 27.55
N ALA A 204 23.57 -14.41 26.74
CA ALA A 204 22.60 -13.42 27.18
C ALA A 204 21.33 -14.09 27.72
N VAL A 205 20.85 -15.16 27.08
CA VAL A 205 19.74 -15.98 27.62
C VAL A 205 20.10 -16.54 29.00
N ARG A 206 21.35 -17.01 29.20
CA ARG A 206 21.79 -17.43 30.54
C ARG A 206 21.75 -16.27 31.54
N GLY A 207 22.24 -15.10 31.17
CA GLY A 207 22.22 -13.91 32.01
C GLY A 207 20.80 -13.54 32.46
N ASP A 208 19.85 -13.56 31.53
CA ASP A 208 18.44 -13.29 31.79
C ASP A 208 17.78 -14.37 32.66
N LEU A 209 18.10 -15.64 32.41
CA LEU A 209 17.66 -16.76 33.26
C LEU A 209 18.11 -16.57 34.72
N GLU A 210 19.34 -16.11 34.94
CA GLU A 210 19.83 -15.83 36.29
C GLU A 210 19.12 -14.63 36.96
N ARG A 211 18.72 -13.63 36.18
CA ARG A 211 17.92 -12.51 36.70
C ARG A 211 16.52 -12.96 37.07
N LEU A 212 15.90 -13.80 36.24
CA LEU A 212 14.61 -14.42 36.57
C LEU A 212 14.70 -15.26 37.85
N ALA A 213 15.74 -16.07 37.99
CA ALA A 213 15.95 -16.85 39.20
C ALA A 213 16.19 -15.95 40.44
N ASN A 214 16.91 -14.84 40.30
CA ASN A 214 17.07 -13.86 41.38
C ASN A 214 15.74 -13.23 41.80
N GLU A 215 14.87 -12.88 40.84
CA GLU A 215 13.55 -12.31 41.11
C GLU A 215 12.67 -13.30 41.87
N LEU A 216 12.72 -14.58 41.49
CA LEU A 216 11.88 -15.61 42.08
C LEU A 216 12.37 -16.07 43.46
N PHE A 217 13.66 -16.37 43.62
CA PHE A 217 14.22 -17.01 44.81
C PHE A 217 15.05 -16.10 45.70
N GLY A 218 15.37 -14.88 45.24
CA GLY A 218 16.33 -14.00 45.86
C GLY A 218 17.75 -14.15 45.30
N VAL A 219 18.58 -13.12 45.53
CA VAL A 219 19.96 -13.06 45.05
C VAL A 219 20.77 -14.22 45.63
N ASN A 220 21.55 -14.90 44.77
CA ASN A 220 22.39 -16.06 45.11
C ASN A 220 21.66 -17.27 45.72
N THR A 221 20.33 -17.33 45.61
CA THR A 221 19.53 -18.48 46.05
C THR A 221 19.04 -19.24 44.84
N ARG A 222 19.30 -20.54 44.77
CA ARG A 222 18.94 -21.38 43.62
C ARG A 222 18.30 -22.70 44.05
N PRO A 223 17.41 -23.27 43.23
CA PRO A 223 16.93 -24.63 43.40
C PRO A 223 18.07 -25.65 43.48
N VAL A 224 17.81 -26.76 44.16
CA VAL A 224 18.71 -27.92 44.16
C VAL A 224 18.84 -28.44 42.73
N GLY A 225 20.09 -28.62 42.26
CA GLY A 225 20.38 -29.08 40.91
C GLY A 225 20.66 -27.98 39.89
N TRP A 226 20.60 -26.71 40.28
CA TRP A 226 20.92 -25.57 39.41
C TRP A 226 22.38 -25.55 38.96
N ILE A 227 22.64 -25.37 37.66
CA ILE A 227 23.98 -25.51 37.08
C ILE A 227 24.66 -24.14 36.98
N TRP A 228 25.12 -23.59 38.12
CA TRP A 228 25.65 -22.22 38.24
C TRP A 228 27.06 -21.99 37.66
N GLN A 229 27.96 -22.98 37.76
CA GLN A 229 29.41 -22.73 37.67
C GLN A 229 30.06 -22.94 36.28
N VAL A 230 29.33 -23.46 35.29
CA VAL A 230 29.89 -23.80 33.96
C VAL A 230 29.37 -22.87 32.84
N GLY A 231 28.31 -22.09 33.12
CA GLY A 231 27.52 -21.38 32.10
C GLY A 231 27.87 -19.90 31.85
N MET A 232 28.96 -19.36 32.40
CA MET A 232 29.37 -17.96 32.15
C MET A 232 30.30 -17.79 30.94
N ASP A 233 30.70 -18.89 30.31
CA ASP A 233 31.48 -18.90 29.08
C ASP A 233 30.57 -19.18 27.88
N GLY A 234 30.42 -18.20 26.99
CA GLY A 234 29.64 -18.35 25.75
C GLY A 234 30.19 -19.40 24.80
N THR A 235 31.43 -19.87 25.00
CA THR A 235 32.05 -20.94 24.22
C THR A 235 31.86 -22.33 24.82
N SER A 236 31.22 -22.44 25.99
CA SER A 236 30.97 -23.73 26.64
C SER A 236 30.08 -24.63 25.77
N PRO A 237 30.50 -25.87 25.48
CA PRO A 237 29.71 -26.80 24.67
C PRO A 237 28.43 -27.29 25.38
N THR A 238 28.35 -27.15 26.71
CA THR A 238 27.19 -27.57 27.50
C THR A 238 26.19 -26.45 27.77
N LEU A 239 26.54 -25.19 27.47
CA LEU A 239 25.76 -24.02 27.87
C LEU A 239 24.27 -24.13 27.52
N ALA A 240 23.96 -24.54 26.29
CA ALA A 240 22.57 -24.70 25.83
C ALA A 240 21.81 -25.79 26.60
N VAL A 241 22.47 -26.92 26.90
CA VAL A 241 21.90 -28.03 27.68
C VAL A 241 21.67 -27.59 29.12
N ASP A 242 22.63 -26.87 29.70
CA ASP A 242 22.56 -26.38 31.07
C ASP A 242 21.41 -25.38 31.25
N ILE A 243 21.26 -24.42 30.32
CA ILE A 243 20.12 -23.50 30.28
C ILE A 243 18.79 -24.28 30.20
N ASN A 244 18.70 -25.26 29.31
CA ASN A 244 17.46 -26.02 29.12
C ASN A 244 17.11 -26.89 30.35
N SER A 245 18.10 -27.44 31.03
CA SER A 245 17.92 -28.15 32.30
C SER A 245 17.41 -27.20 33.40
N ASP A 246 18.00 -26.01 33.49
CA ASP A 246 17.62 -25.01 34.49
C ASP A 246 16.22 -24.42 34.21
N PHE A 247 15.76 -24.36 32.95
CA PHE A 247 14.37 -24.07 32.60
C PHE A 247 13.39 -25.08 33.21
N ASP A 248 13.64 -26.39 33.04
CA ASP A 248 12.76 -27.42 33.60
C ASP A 248 12.77 -27.38 35.13
N LEU A 249 13.93 -27.14 35.76
CA LEU A 249 14.02 -26.96 37.20
C LEU A 249 13.17 -25.78 37.68
N LEU A 250 13.26 -24.61 37.02
CA LEU A 250 12.43 -23.44 37.35
C LEU A 250 10.94 -23.75 37.30
N LEU A 251 10.49 -24.34 36.19
CA LEU A 251 9.09 -24.69 35.99
C LEU A 251 8.63 -25.75 36.98
N ARG A 252 9.51 -26.69 37.36
CA ARG A 252 9.20 -27.72 38.35
C ARG A 252 9.01 -27.18 39.75
N GLU A 253 9.85 -26.24 40.17
CA GLU A 253 9.80 -25.64 41.50
C GLU A 253 8.62 -24.67 41.67
N ARG A 254 8.19 -24.02 40.58
CA ARG A 254 7.17 -22.96 40.64
C ARG A 254 5.79 -23.38 40.17
N LEU A 255 5.69 -24.37 39.30
CA LEU A 255 4.43 -24.76 38.68
C LEU A 255 4.14 -26.26 38.81
N PRO A 256 2.88 -26.63 39.10
CA PRO A 256 2.44 -28.01 38.96
C PRO A 256 2.54 -28.44 37.50
N ALA A 257 2.74 -29.73 37.25
CA ALA A 257 2.95 -30.27 35.90
C ALA A 257 1.86 -29.87 34.90
N SER A 258 0.61 -29.71 35.34
CA SER A 258 -0.52 -29.32 34.49
C SER A 258 -0.52 -27.86 34.04
N GLN A 259 0.31 -27.01 34.64
CA GLN A 259 0.39 -25.58 34.32
C GLN A 259 1.70 -25.21 33.61
N ARG A 260 2.56 -26.19 33.30
CA ARG A 260 3.84 -25.93 32.64
C ARG A 260 3.62 -25.68 31.15
N PRO A 261 4.23 -24.61 30.59
CA PRO A 261 4.15 -24.35 29.17
C PRO A 261 4.91 -25.43 28.38
N ARG A 262 4.48 -25.66 27.14
CA ARG A 262 5.25 -26.47 26.19
C ARG A 262 6.47 -25.65 25.73
N LEU A 263 7.67 -26.19 25.95
CA LEU A 263 8.91 -25.58 25.49
C LEU A 263 9.38 -26.22 24.18
N LEU A 264 10.11 -25.45 23.38
CA LEU A 264 10.82 -25.95 22.20
C LEU A 264 12.11 -26.67 22.62
N PRO A 265 12.68 -27.54 21.77
CA PRO A 265 13.98 -28.14 22.03
C PRO A 265 15.08 -27.06 22.20
N GLY A 266 15.73 -27.06 23.36
CA GLY A 266 16.79 -26.11 23.70
C GLY A 266 18.18 -26.45 23.14
N LEU A 267 18.37 -27.65 22.57
CA LEU A 267 19.59 -28.01 21.83
C LEU A 267 19.18 -28.60 20.47
N THR A 268 19.79 -28.11 19.41
CA THR A 268 19.53 -28.57 18.05
C THR A 268 20.82 -28.63 17.24
N ALA A 269 20.77 -29.19 16.03
CA ALA A 269 21.94 -29.26 15.13
C ALA A 269 22.42 -27.88 14.66
N SER A 270 21.64 -26.82 14.83
CA SER A 270 21.98 -25.44 14.46
C SER A 270 22.12 -24.54 15.69
N THR A 271 23.25 -23.83 15.78
CA THR A 271 23.47 -22.85 16.87
C THR A 271 22.47 -21.71 16.79
N ALA A 272 22.08 -21.27 15.59
CA ALA A 272 21.09 -20.20 15.41
C ALA A 272 19.70 -20.63 15.91
N LEU A 273 19.30 -21.86 15.60
CA LEU A 273 18.05 -22.44 16.08
C LEU A 273 18.07 -22.59 17.60
N THR A 274 19.20 -23.05 18.14
CA THR A 274 19.43 -23.17 19.58
C THR A 274 19.28 -21.82 20.28
N ALA A 275 19.95 -20.77 19.79
CA ALA A 275 19.85 -19.42 20.34
C ALA A 275 18.41 -18.90 20.34
N ARG A 276 17.71 -19.00 19.19
CA ARG A 276 16.31 -18.57 19.05
C ARG A 276 15.37 -19.35 19.97
N ASN A 277 15.46 -20.69 20.00
CA ASN A 277 14.58 -21.52 20.82
C ASN A 277 14.78 -21.27 22.31
N LEU A 278 16.03 -21.17 22.76
CA LEU A 278 16.34 -20.87 24.16
C LEU A 278 15.80 -19.49 24.55
N ARG A 279 15.95 -18.49 23.66
CA ARG A 279 15.42 -17.15 23.88
C ARG A 279 13.89 -17.16 23.99
N TYR A 280 13.21 -17.77 23.02
CA TYR A 280 11.75 -17.92 23.03
C TYR A 280 11.26 -18.65 24.29
N ASN A 281 11.88 -19.77 24.64
CA ASN A 281 11.54 -20.54 25.83
C ASN A 281 11.65 -19.68 27.10
N LEU A 282 12.74 -18.90 27.25
CA LEU A 282 12.91 -18.03 28.40
C LEU A 282 11.84 -16.94 28.47
N GLU A 283 11.44 -16.37 27.33
CA GLU A 283 10.33 -15.40 27.29
C GLU A 283 9.01 -16.02 27.75
N VAL A 284 8.67 -17.20 27.23
CA VAL A 284 7.45 -17.96 27.62
C VAL A 284 7.46 -18.30 29.11
N ILE A 285 8.59 -18.79 29.64
CA ILE A 285 8.75 -19.10 31.05
C ILE A 285 8.56 -17.83 31.90
N THR A 286 9.16 -16.72 31.48
CA THR A 286 9.09 -15.45 32.21
C THR A 286 7.65 -14.92 32.25
N ASP A 287 6.95 -14.92 31.11
CA ASP A 287 5.55 -14.51 31.04
C ASP A 287 4.65 -15.40 31.89
N THR A 288 4.97 -16.70 31.99
CA THR A 288 4.21 -17.65 32.81
C THR A 288 4.45 -17.42 34.31
N LEU A 289 5.67 -17.09 34.72
CA LEU A 289 6.05 -17.00 36.14
C LEU A 289 5.85 -15.60 36.75
N LEU A 290 6.12 -14.54 35.99
CA LEU A 290 6.02 -13.15 36.47
C LEU A 290 4.82 -12.39 35.90
N GLY A 291 4.18 -12.93 34.87
CA GLY A 291 3.13 -12.26 34.11
C GLY A 291 3.65 -11.63 32.81
N ARG A 292 2.72 -11.40 31.87
CA ARG A 292 3.04 -10.82 30.56
C ARG A 292 3.69 -9.45 30.71
N LEU A 293 4.73 -9.21 29.91
CA LEU A 293 5.46 -7.93 29.85
C LEU A 293 6.19 -7.54 31.14
N VAL A 294 6.23 -8.40 32.15
CA VAL A 294 7.01 -8.18 33.37
C VAL A 294 8.39 -8.78 33.17
N ARG A 295 9.44 -7.96 33.31
CA ARG A 295 10.83 -8.41 33.15
C ARG A 295 11.68 -8.00 34.36
N PRO A 296 12.59 -8.86 34.83
CA PRO A 296 13.58 -8.49 35.85
C PRO A 296 14.45 -7.30 35.42
N ASN A 297 14.99 -6.58 36.40
CA ASN A 297 15.91 -5.46 36.12
C ASN A 297 17.16 -5.94 35.35
N GLY A 298 17.56 -5.17 34.34
CA GLY A 298 18.73 -5.46 33.51
C GLY A 298 18.53 -6.61 32.52
N TRP A 299 17.27 -6.93 32.17
CA TRP A 299 16.92 -7.87 31.11
C TRP A 299 17.56 -7.47 29.78
N GLN A 300 18.16 -8.44 29.09
CA GLN A 300 18.89 -8.23 27.84
C GLN A 300 18.04 -8.51 26.59
N GLY A 301 16.96 -9.30 26.71
CA GLY A 301 15.99 -9.54 25.64
C GLY A 301 15.19 -8.28 25.31
N VAL A 302 15.66 -7.49 24.35
CA VAL A 302 15.03 -6.21 23.94
C VAL A 302 14.12 -6.34 22.72
N ASN A 303 14.28 -7.38 21.90
CA ASN A 303 13.49 -7.55 20.69
C ASN A 303 12.12 -8.19 21.02
N PRO A 304 11.00 -7.46 20.91
CA PRO A 304 9.70 -7.98 21.27
C PRO A 304 9.23 -9.15 20.38
N VAL A 305 9.79 -9.32 19.17
CA VAL A 305 9.48 -10.41 18.24
C VAL A 305 9.96 -11.76 18.77
N GLU A 306 11.02 -11.79 19.57
CA GLU A 306 11.59 -13.04 20.12
C GLU A 306 10.63 -13.76 21.10
N ARG A 307 9.61 -13.05 21.59
CA ARG A 307 8.53 -13.60 22.42
C ARG A 307 7.43 -14.30 21.60
N CYS A 308 7.35 -13.98 20.32
CA CYS A 308 6.30 -14.48 19.45
C CYS A 308 6.59 -15.90 19.00
N ASP A 309 5.53 -16.57 18.55
CA ASP A 309 5.62 -17.89 17.96
C ASP A 309 6.73 -17.97 16.88
N PRO A 310 7.54 -19.06 16.81
CA PRO A 310 8.60 -19.18 15.81
C PRO A 310 8.15 -18.97 14.36
N LEU A 311 6.91 -19.32 13.99
CA LEU A 311 6.40 -19.03 12.65
C LEU A 311 6.13 -17.54 12.43
N ILE A 312 5.68 -16.83 13.47
CA ILE A 312 5.54 -15.37 13.44
C ILE A 312 6.93 -14.72 13.31
N GLN A 313 7.91 -15.18 14.08
CA GLN A 313 9.29 -14.71 13.94
C GLN A 313 9.82 -14.91 12.52
N ALA A 314 9.57 -16.09 11.95
CA ALA A 314 9.93 -16.43 10.58
C ALA A 314 9.30 -15.49 9.55
N VAL A 315 7.98 -15.32 9.57
CA VAL A 315 7.30 -14.46 8.57
C VAL A 315 7.73 -13.01 8.72
N VAL A 316 8.00 -12.53 9.94
CA VAL A 316 8.55 -11.18 10.18
C VAL A 316 9.92 -11.03 9.52
N VAL A 317 10.84 -11.98 9.73
CA VAL A 317 12.18 -11.89 9.11
C VAL A 317 12.11 -11.97 7.59
N ILE A 318 11.24 -12.82 7.06
CA ILE A 318 11.01 -12.89 5.61
C ILE A 318 10.46 -11.56 5.10
N ALA A 319 9.48 -10.97 5.79
CA ALA A 319 8.91 -9.69 5.41
C ALA A 319 9.95 -8.56 5.45
N GLN A 320 10.79 -8.52 6.48
CA GLN A 320 11.88 -7.55 6.61
C GLN A 320 12.88 -7.67 5.44
N ARG A 321 13.23 -8.90 5.06
CA ARG A 321 14.22 -9.15 4.00
C ARG A 321 13.72 -8.88 2.60
N ASN A 322 12.45 -9.17 2.32
CA ASN A 322 11.93 -9.17 0.95
C ASN A 322 11.00 -8.00 0.64
N TYR A 323 10.44 -7.34 1.67
CA TYR A 323 9.35 -6.38 1.49
C TYR A 323 9.53 -5.08 2.28
N ALA A 324 10.77 -4.75 2.68
CA ALA A 324 11.10 -3.55 3.45
C ALA A 324 10.23 -3.34 4.71
N PHE A 325 9.74 -4.44 5.28
CA PHE A 325 8.91 -4.39 6.48
C PHE A 325 9.73 -3.88 7.67
N VAL A 326 9.16 -2.94 8.43
CA VAL A 326 9.78 -2.43 9.66
C VAL A 326 8.85 -2.74 10.81
N VAL A 327 9.42 -3.31 11.88
CA VAL A 327 8.70 -3.59 13.12
C VAL A 327 8.54 -2.26 13.86
N ASP A 328 7.29 -1.89 14.17
CA ASP A 328 7.01 -0.75 15.03
C ASP A 328 7.34 -1.10 16.48
N GLU A 329 8.47 -0.58 16.96
CA GLU A 329 8.95 -0.81 18.33
C GLU A 329 8.02 -0.21 19.40
N THR A 330 7.19 0.78 19.04
CA THR A 330 6.23 1.38 19.99
C THR A 330 5.14 0.40 20.40
N LEU A 331 4.86 -0.60 19.56
CA LEU A 331 3.93 -1.69 19.85
C LEU A 331 4.54 -2.75 20.76
N GLY A 332 5.85 -2.73 21.03
CA GLY A 332 6.54 -3.77 21.80
C GLY A 332 6.02 -3.96 23.23
N ALA A 333 5.36 -2.95 23.81
CA ALA A 333 4.71 -3.03 25.12
C ALA A 333 3.24 -3.48 25.06
N SER A 334 2.70 -3.79 23.87
CA SER A 334 1.31 -4.27 23.75
C SER A 334 1.20 -5.73 24.18
N PRO A 335 0.18 -6.12 24.98
CA PRO A 335 -0.08 -7.52 25.30
C PRO A 335 -0.50 -8.35 24.07
N ASP A 336 -0.94 -7.69 22.99
CA ASP A 336 -1.34 -8.29 21.72
C ASP A 336 -0.27 -8.14 20.62
N PHE A 337 0.96 -7.75 20.99
CA PHE A 337 2.05 -7.49 20.05
C PHE A 337 2.24 -8.62 19.03
N CYS A 338 2.23 -9.89 19.47
CA CYS A 338 2.46 -11.01 18.56
C CYS A 338 1.33 -11.23 17.55
N ASN A 339 0.08 -10.97 17.94
CA ASN A 339 -1.06 -11.03 17.04
C ASN A 339 -0.98 -9.89 16.02
N LEU A 340 -0.68 -8.67 16.47
CA LEU A 340 -0.55 -7.50 15.61
C LEU A 340 0.60 -7.66 14.61
N ILE A 341 1.79 -8.04 15.07
CA ILE A 341 2.94 -8.18 14.17
C ILE A 341 2.78 -9.36 13.22
N GLY A 342 2.17 -10.46 13.67
CA GLY A 342 1.81 -11.60 12.82
C GLY A 342 0.81 -11.19 11.74
N PHE A 343 -0.24 -10.45 12.10
CA PHE A 343 -1.21 -9.92 11.14
C PHE A 343 -0.54 -9.00 10.11
N THR A 344 0.22 -8.01 10.56
CA THR A 344 0.86 -7.02 9.68
C THR A 344 1.90 -7.67 8.77
N ALA A 345 2.76 -8.55 9.29
CA ALA A 345 3.76 -9.25 8.49
C ALA A 345 3.11 -10.16 7.42
N ASN A 346 2.05 -10.90 7.77
CA ASN A 346 1.28 -11.67 6.80
C ASN A 346 0.61 -10.77 5.75
N SER A 347 0.03 -9.65 6.16
CA SER A 347 -0.59 -8.68 5.26
C SER A 347 0.42 -8.13 4.24
N VAL A 348 1.64 -7.80 4.68
CA VAL A 348 2.72 -7.34 3.79
C VAL A 348 3.17 -8.45 2.85
N VAL A 349 3.23 -9.69 3.30
CA VAL A 349 3.59 -10.83 2.43
C VAL A 349 2.53 -11.10 1.36
N GLU A 350 1.25 -11.00 1.71
CA GLU A 350 0.12 -11.20 0.79
C GLU A 350 -0.08 -10.02 -0.16
N ASN A 351 0.18 -8.82 0.35
CA ASN A 351 0.07 -7.55 -0.37
C ASN A 351 1.42 -6.86 -0.29
N PRO A 352 2.45 -7.40 -0.96
CA PRO A 352 3.75 -6.79 -0.96
C PRO A 352 3.58 -5.34 -1.38
N PRO A 353 4.19 -4.38 -0.65
CA PRO A 353 4.22 -3.03 -1.14
C PRO A 353 4.72 -3.12 -2.58
N PRO A 354 4.10 -2.39 -3.52
CA PRO A 354 4.64 -2.32 -4.87
C PRO A 354 6.13 -2.02 -4.70
N PRO A 355 7.03 -2.82 -5.32
CA PRO A 355 8.45 -2.72 -5.08
C PRO A 355 8.81 -1.25 -5.05
N GLU A 356 9.46 -0.81 -3.95
CA GLU A 356 9.85 0.59 -3.78
C GLU A 356 10.35 1.03 -5.12
N ALA A 357 9.56 1.91 -5.71
CA ALA A 357 9.94 2.43 -6.95
C ALA A 357 11.21 3.22 -6.60
N GLN A 358 12.38 2.72 -7.04
CA GLN A 358 12.92 3.47 -8.15
C GLN A 358 11.71 3.73 -9.03
N THR A 359 11.19 4.95 -9.04
CA THR A 359 10.17 5.44 -9.98
C THR A 359 10.67 5.34 -11.42
N GLU A 360 11.45 4.33 -11.74
CA GLU A 360 11.19 3.48 -12.86
C GLU A 360 10.10 2.44 -12.47
N GLN A 361 8.81 2.82 -12.46
CA GLN A 361 7.97 2.39 -13.60
C GLN A 361 8.88 1.96 -14.77
N VAL A 362 8.57 0.92 -15.55
CA VAL A 362 8.96 1.10 -16.96
C VAL A 362 8.37 2.45 -17.30
N ARG A 363 9.19 3.52 -17.35
CA ARG A 363 8.79 4.84 -17.79
C ARG A 363 8.42 4.46 -19.19
N ASP A 364 7.14 4.13 -19.38
CA ASP A 364 6.56 4.14 -20.69
C ASP A 364 6.59 5.63 -20.99
N THR A 365 7.78 6.07 -21.41
CA THR A 365 8.12 7.44 -21.73
C THR A 365 7.16 7.95 -22.77
N ARG A 366 6.50 7.03 -23.48
CA ARG A 366 5.32 7.25 -24.30
C ARG A 366 4.26 8.10 -23.60
N TYR A 367 3.95 7.88 -22.33
CA TYR A 367 2.89 8.62 -21.61
C TYR A 367 3.42 9.69 -20.65
N LEU A 368 4.73 9.93 -20.67
CA LEU A 368 5.32 11.09 -20.03
C LEU A 368 5.24 12.29 -20.96
N ALA A 369 4.85 13.42 -20.39
CA ALA A 369 4.85 14.69 -21.08
C ALA A 369 5.12 15.81 -20.07
N GLU A 370 5.41 16.98 -20.60
CA GLU A 370 5.63 18.17 -19.84
C GLU A 370 4.46 19.14 -20.08
N SER A 371 4.10 19.85 -19.02
CA SER A 371 3.15 20.94 -19.13
C SER A 371 3.71 22.07 -19.99
N ARG A 372 2.85 22.68 -20.81
CA ARG A 372 3.07 23.96 -21.49
C ARG A 372 2.13 25.01 -20.91
N ASN A 373 2.14 25.13 -19.57
CA ASN A 373 1.21 25.97 -18.81
C ASN A 373 -0.25 25.47 -18.88
N ALA A 374 -0.46 24.18 -18.62
CA ALA A 374 -1.79 23.57 -18.65
C ALA A 374 -2.67 24.01 -17.48
N PHE A 375 -3.94 24.32 -17.75
CA PHE A 375 -4.94 24.57 -16.71
C PHE A 375 -5.34 23.25 -16.04
N ALA A 376 -5.35 23.24 -14.71
CA ALA A 376 -5.56 22.05 -13.90
C ALA A 376 -6.92 22.06 -13.19
N TYR A 377 -7.59 20.91 -13.15
CA TYR A 377 -8.95 20.76 -12.59
C TYR A 377 -9.12 19.49 -11.75
N LEU A 378 -9.90 19.53 -10.67
CA LEU A 378 -10.22 18.33 -9.88
C LEU A 378 -11.34 17.47 -10.49
N ASP A 379 -12.01 17.95 -11.53
CA ASP A 379 -13.05 17.20 -12.23
C ASP A 379 -12.92 17.31 -13.74
N VAL A 380 -13.35 16.26 -14.43
CA VAL A 380 -13.34 16.17 -15.90
C VAL A 380 -14.24 17.21 -16.58
N GLY A 381 -15.22 17.74 -15.84
CA GLY A 381 -16.12 18.80 -16.29
C GLY A 381 -15.54 20.21 -16.14
N THR A 382 -14.28 20.34 -15.72
CA THR A 382 -13.55 21.62 -15.58
C THR A 382 -14.23 22.63 -14.64
N ARG A 383 -14.91 22.14 -13.60
CA ARG A 383 -15.67 22.98 -12.64
C ARG A 383 -14.85 23.41 -11.43
N GLN A 384 -13.82 22.65 -11.08
CA GLN A 384 -12.99 22.86 -9.90
C GLN A 384 -11.55 23.16 -10.33
N TYR A 385 -11.29 24.40 -10.72
CA TYR A 385 -9.96 24.84 -11.18
C TYR A 385 -8.99 24.94 -10.01
N MET A 386 -7.76 24.43 -10.21
CA MET A 386 -6.72 24.35 -9.18
C MET A 386 -5.50 25.21 -9.45
N GLY A 387 -5.37 25.84 -10.61
CA GLY A 387 -4.18 26.62 -10.98
C GLY A 387 -3.61 26.25 -12.35
N ILE A 388 -2.56 26.98 -12.75
CA ILE A 388 -1.82 26.70 -13.98
C ILE A 388 -0.61 25.83 -13.60
N MET A 389 -0.55 24.62 -14.16
CA MET A 389 0.59 23.73 -14.02
C MET A 389 1.79 24.34 -14.76
N PRO A 390 2.89 24.70 -14.08
CA PRO A 390 4.00 25.44 -14.69
C PRO A 390 4.63 24.72 -15.89
N TYR A 391 5.14 25.50 -16.85
CA TYR A 391 5.88 24.97 -17.99
C TYR A 391 7.03 24.03 -17.56
N GLY A 392 7.21 22.91 -18.25
CA GLY A 392 8.26 21.94 -17.96
C GLY A 392 7.97 21.02 -16.77
N THR A 393 6.81 21.19 -16.10
CA THR A 393 6.37 20.24 -15.07
C THR A 393 6.12 18.89 -15.75
N GLU A 394 6.97 17.91 -15.47
CA GLU A 394 6.81 16.54 -15.92
C GLU A 394 5.58 15.92 -15.23
N PHE A 395 4.74 15.28 -16.03
CA PHE A 395 3.59 14.53 -15.54
C PHE A 395 3.45 13.24 -16.36
N ARG A 396 2.71 12.30 -15.79
CA ARG A 396 2.28 11.07 -16.47
C ARG A 396 0.79 11.13 -16.75
N ALA A 397 0.38 10.90 -17.99
CA ALA A 397 -1.03 10.70 -18.32
C ALA A 397 -1.46 9.26 -18.07
N TRP A 398 -2.67 9.09 -17.53
CA TRP A 398 -3.23 7.77 -17.20
C TRP A 398 -4.49 7.46 -18.00
N TYR A 399 -5.39 8.43 -18.10
CA TYR A 399 -6.69 8.25 -18.74
C TYR A 399 -7.01 9.44 -19.61
N ARG A 400 -7.69 9.20 -20.72
CA ARG A 400 -8.35 10.24 -21.51
C ARG A 400 -9.85 10.27 -21.24
N ASN A 401 -10.46 11.42 -21.45
CA ASN A 401 -11.90 11.55 -21.42
C ASN A 401 -12.56 10.87 -22.65
N TYR A 402 -13.84 10.55 -22.55
CA TYR A 402 -14.62 9.95 -23.62
C TYR A 402 -14.98 10.97 -24.72
N GLY A 403 -15.22 10.51 -25.95
CA GLY A 403 -15.63 11.34 -27.08
C GLY A 403 -14.51 12.21 -27.68
N GLU A 404 -14.86 13.42 -28.14
CA GLU A 404 -13.94 14.40 -28.78
C GLU A 404 -13.18 15.29 -27.77
N SER A 405 -13.27 14.99 -26.47
CA SER A 405 -12.59 15.78 -25.44
C SER A 405 -11.08 15.53 -25.42
N ASN A 406 -10.28 16.60 -25.32
CA ASN A 406 -8.82 16.54 -25.14
C ASN A 406 -8.40 16.48 -23.66
N MET A 407 -9.35 16.33 -22.74
CA MET A 407 -9.05 16.24 -21.31
C MET A 407 -8.43 14.88 -20.98
N MET A 408 -7.42 14.89 -20.13
CA MET A 408 -6.79 13.71 -19.57
C MET A 408 -6.58 13.85 -18.07
N PHE A 409 -6.66 12.73 -17.37
CA PHE A 409 -6.22 12.61 -15.99
C PHE A 409 -4.72 12.34 -15.97
N VAL A 410 -4.00 13.16 -15.20
CA VAL A 410 -2.55 13.13 -15.07
C VAL A 410 -2.13 13.12 -13.62
N SER A 411 -0.95 12.61 -13.34
CA SER A 411 -0.31 12.72 -12.03
C SER A 411 1.14 13.17 -12.16
N GLY A 412 1.63 13.85 -11.14
CA GLY A 412 3.03 14.22 -10.99
C GLY A 412 3.37 14.47 -9.52
N GLU A 413 4.45 15.20 -9.27
CA GLU A 413 4.91 15.47 -7.90
C GLU A 413 3.87 16.32 -7.14
N ASN A 414 3.20 15.70 -6.15
CA ASN A 414 2.18 16.32 -5.29
C ASN A 414 0.90 16.78 -6.02
N PHE A 415 0.51 16.13 -7.12
CA PHE A 415 -0.79 16.37 -7.75
C PHE A 415 -1.31 15.15 -8.53
N ALA A 416 -2.64 15.03 -8.60
CA ALA A 416 -3.35 14.14 -9.52
C ALA A 416 -4.66 14.81 -9.95
N LEU A 417 -4.78 15.18 -11.22
CA LEU A 417 -5.83 16.09 -11.68
C LEU A 417 -6.04 16.03 -13.19
N TYR A 418 -7.03 16.76 -13.69
CA TYR A 418 -7.36 16.83 -15.10
C TYR A 418 -6.69 18.02 -15.77
N ILE A 419 -6.08 17.81 -16.94
CA ILE A 419 -5.56 18.86 -17.82
C ILE A 419 -5.95 18.60 -19.28
N ASP A 420 -5.97 19.65 -20.10
CA ASP A 420 -6.17 19.53 -21.54
C ASP A 420 -4.84 19.23 -22.24
N ARG A 421 -4.81 18.15 -23.01
CA ARG A 421 -3.64 17.66 -23.75
C ARG A 421 -3.01 18.70 -24.69
N ARG A 422 -3.78 19.66 -25.21
CA ARG A 422 -3.27 20.71 -26.10
C ARG A 422 -2.24 21.63 -25.44
N TRP A 423 -2.25 21.73 -24.12
CA TRP A 423 -1.31 22.55 -23.34
C TRP A 423 -0.15 21.72 -22.79
N THR A 424 0.27 20.69 -23.51
CA THR A 424 1.32 19.76 -23.07
C THR A 424 2.21 19.35 -24.24
N THR A 425 3.31 18.64 -23.97
CA THR A 425 4.15 18.03 -25.01
C THR A 425 3.59 16.71 -25.55
N MET A 426 2.46 16.21 -25.04
CA MET A 426 1.89 14.92 -25.44
C MET A 426 1.36 14.94 -26.88
N GLU A 427 1.77 13.98 -27.69
CA GLU A 427 1.28 13.80 -29.08
C GLU A 427 -0.17 13.27 -29.11
N ILE A 428 -0.90 13.53 -30.20
CA ILE A 428 -2.32 13.14 -30.29
C ILE A 428 -2.46 11.62 -30.42
N GLU A 429 -1.51 11.01 -31.12
CA GLU A 429 -1.42 9.57 -31.37
C GLU A 429 -1.25 8.84 -30.03
N VAL A 430 -0.29 9.30 -29.22
CA VAL A 430 -0.07 8.83 -27.86
C VAL A 430 -1.32 9.01 -27.00
N PHE A 431 -1.89 10.21 -26.97
CA PHE A 431 -3.10 10.51 -26.19
C PHE A 431 -4.26 9.58 -26.54
N ARG A 432 -4.46 9.25 -27.83
CA ARG A 432 -5.53 8.35 -28.28
C ARG A 432 -5.35 6.91 -27.84
N THR A 433 -4.12 6.49 -27.52
CA THR A 433 -3.85 5.15 -26.96
C THR A 433 -4.12 5.08 -25.44
N LEU A 434 -4.36 6.21 -24.76
CA LEU A 434 -4.72 6.19 -23.35
C LEU A 434 -6.08 5.49 -23.15
N PRO A 435 -6.22 4.66 -22.09
CA PRO A 435 -7.51 4.13 -21.66
C PRO A 435 -8.52 5.26 -21.37
N THR A 436 -9.80 4.99 -21.56
CA THR A 436 -10.87 5.94 -21.21
C THR A 436 -11.22 5.86 -19.72
N LEU A 437 -11.87 6.90 -19.19
CA LEU A 437 -12.41 6.95 -17.82
C LEU A 437 -13.63 6.03 -17.58
N ASP A 438 -13.88 5.05 -18.45
CA ASP A 438 -15.06 4.18 -18.34
C ASP A 438 -14.86 3.18 -17.19
N GLY A 439 -15.83 3.11 -16.27
CA GLY A 439 -15.74 2.28 -15.06
C GLY A 439 -14.69 2.73 -14.02
N VAL A 440 -13.96 3.83 -14.25
CA VAL A 440 -12.86 4.30 -13.37
C VAL A 440 -13.12 5.71 -12.87
N LYS A 441 -13.04 5.92 -11.55
CA LYS A 441 -13.11 7.24 -10.91
C LYS A 441 -11.77 7.56 -10.22
N PRO A 442 -10.83 8.24 -10.90
CA PRO A 442 -9.55 8.57 -10.31
C PRO A 442 -9.69 9.51 -9.11
N LEU A 443 -8.84 9.32 -8.10
CA LEU A 443 -8.73 10.24 -6.98
C LEU A 443 -8.01 11.52 -7.45
N THR A 444 -8.64 12.69 -7.27
CA THR A 444 -8.06 13.97 -7.64
C THR A 444 -7.63 14.79 -6.42
N PHE A 445 -6.46 15.41 -6.50
CA PHE A 445 -5.90 16.32 -5.51
C PHE A 445 -4.84 17.24 -6.14
N CYS A 446 -4.54 18.36 -5.50
CA CYS A 446 -3.50 19.30 -5.95
C CYS A 446 -2.86 19.95 -4.71
N ASP A 447 -1.74 19.40 -4.27
CA ASP A 447 -0.95 19.91 -3.13
C ASP A 447 0.38 20.54 -3.58
N ALA A 448 0.61 20.59 -4.90
CA ALA A 448 1.78 21.23 -5.48
C ALA A 448 1.76 22.74 -5.20
N ARG A 449 2.96 23.36 -5.13
CA ARG A 449 3.11 24.78 -4.75
C ARG A 449 2.39 25.78 -5.66
N TRP A 450 2.02 25.37 -6.87
CA TRP A 450 1.29 26.18 -7.84
C TRP A 450 -0.24 26.03 -7.74
N CYS A 451 -0.72 25.15 -6.86
CA CYS A 451 -2.14 24.94 -6.62
C CYS A 451 -2.72 26.13 -5.83
N ASN A 452 -3.82 26.71 -6.33
CA ASN A 452 -4.46 27.91 -5.78
C ASN A 452 -5.78 27.62 -5.04
N GLY A 453 -6.09 26.34 -4.79
CA GLY A 453 -7.38 25.89 -4.26
C GLY A 453 -8.51 25.91 -5.30
N PRO A 454 -9.66 25.26 -5.05
CA PRO A 454 -10.76 25.20 -6.01
C PRO A 454 -11.37 26.59 -6.23
N GLY A 455 -11.18 27.15 -7.42
CA GLY A 455 -11.76 28.42 -7.86
C GLY A 455 -12.46 28.32 -9.21
N PRO A 456 -13.11 29.39 -9.70
CA PRO A 456 -13.59 29.45 -11.07
C PRO A 456 -12.40 29.53 -12.05
N THR A 457 -12.53 28.85 -13.20
CA THR A 457 -11.52 28.79 -14.26
C THR A 457 -11.20 30.19 -14.80
N PRO A 458 -9.93 30.65 -14.79
CA PRO A 458 -9.52 31.87 -15.48
C PRO A 458 -9.46 31.57 -16.97
N THR A 459 -10.36 32.14 -17.75
CA THR A 459 -10.42 31.79 -19.17
C THR A 459 -9.38 32.57 -19.98
N PRO A 460 -8.55 31.92 -20.80
CA PRO A 460 -7.42 32.55 -21.47
C PRO A 460 -7.74 33.05 -22.89
N THR A 461 -7.32 34.26 -23.22
CA THR A 461 -6.75 34.70 -24.52
C THR A 461 -6.31 36.17 -24.36
N SER A 462 -5.21 36.68 -24.92
CA SER A 462 -4.27 36.22 -25.93
C SER A 462 -2.95 36.98 -25.73
N ASP A 463 -1.83 36.26 -25.87
CA ASP A 463 -0.45 36.72 -26.00
C ASP A 463 0.25 37.41 -24.80
N GLY A 464 1.07 36.62 -24.08
CA GLY A 464 2.30 37.12 -23.45
C GLY A 464 2.66 36.65 -22.02
N PRO A 465 2.97 35.36 -21.79
CA PRO A 465 4.02 35.02 -20.80
C PRO A 465 5.19 34.19 -21.40
N LEU A 466 5.01 33.67 -22.61
CA LEU A 466 6.00 32.81 -23.29
C LEU A 466 7.28 33.56 -23.69
N LEU A 467 7.21 34.89 -23.87
CA LEU A 467 8.39 35.70 -24.19
C LEU A 467 9.22 36.07 -22.94
N ALA A 468 8.61 36.10 -21.75
CA ALA A 468 9.32 36.36 -20.48
C ALA A 468 10.12 35.13 -20.02
N LEU A 469 9.62 33.91 -20.31
CA LEU A 469 10.33 32.66 -20.02
C LEU A 469 11.54 32.41 -20.95
N TYR A 470 11.57 33.03 -22.14
CA TYR A 470 12.72 32.94 -23.06
C TYR A 470 13.92 33.83 -22.65
N GLN A 471 13.73 34.80 -21.74
CA GLN A 471 14.78 35.76 -21.35
C GLN A 471 15.54 35.44 -20.06
N GLY A 472 15.36 34.24 -19.47
CA GLY A 472 16.33 33.67 -18.53
C GLY A 472 16.70 34.54 -17.32
N THR A 473 15.74 35.24 -16.72
CA THR A 473 15.96 35.94 -15.45
C THR A 473 15.52 35.08 -14.27
N SER A 474 16.48 34.72 -13.43
CA SER A 474 16.28 34.03 -12.17
C SER A 474 15.35 34.85 -11.27
N VAL A 475 14.19 34.30 -10.92
CA VAL A 475 13.34 34.92 -9.89
C VAL A 475 14.03 34.73 -8.52
N PRO A 476 14.29 35.79 -7.74
CA PRO A 476 14.88 35.65 -6.42
C PRO A 476 13.93 34.91 -5.48
N SER A 477 14.49 34.07 -4.61
CA SER A 477 13.78 33.38 -3.53
C SER A 477 13.04 34.37 -2.63
N SER A 478 11.73 34.17 -2.43
CA SER A 478 10.98 34.82 -1.36
C SER A 478 11.39 34.22 -0.01
N GLY A 479 12.40 34.82 0.62
CA GLY A 479 12.65 34.64 2.04
C GLY A 479 11.50 35.23 2.86
N GLY A 480 11.03 34.50 3.87
CA GLY A 480 9.95 34.89 4.77
C GLY A 480 10.32 36.06 5.69
N GLY A 481 10.32 37.28 5.17
CA GLY A 481 10.34 38.51 5.95
C GLY A 481 9.22 39.44 5.49
N GLN A 482 8.37 39.88 6.42
CA GLN A 482 7.47 41.01 6.15
C GLN A 482 8.32 42.22 5.70
N PRO A 483 7.98 42.92 4.60
CA PRO A 483 8.62 44.17 4.30
C PRO A 483 8.15 45.22 5.32
N THR A 484 9.08 45.74 6.11
CA THR A 484 8.92 47.02 6.81
C THR A 484 8.68 48.11 5.77
N LEU A 485 7.45 48.64 5.69
CA LEU A 485 7.08 49.75 4.81
C LEU A 485 7.47 51.08 5.47
N ASP A 486 8.20 51.93 4.73
CA ASP A 486 8.49 53.31 5.10
C ASP A 486 7.18 54.14 5.24
N PRO A 487 7.10 55.11 6.17
CA PRO A 487 5.95 55.97 6.33
C PRO A 487 5.78 56.86 5.08
N GLY A 488 4.86 56.47 4.20
CA GLY A 488 4.60 57.12 2.91
C GLY A 488 4.58 56.17 1.70
N SER A 489 4.99 54.91 1.88
CA SER A 489 4.94 53.89 0.83
C SER A 489 3.57 53.20 0.77
N LYS A 490 2.95 53.18 -0.43
CA LYS A 490 1.71 52.44 -0.68
C LYS A 490 1.98 50.94 -0.57
N ALA A 491 1.03 50.17 -0.02
CA ALA A 491 1.16 48.72 0.06
C ALA A 491 0.95 48.08 -1.33
N GLN A 492 1.90 47.26 -1.77
CA GLN A 492 1.80 46.52 -3.02
C GLN A 492 0.85 45.32 -2.86
N VAL A 493 -0.08 45.15 -3.79
CA VAL A 493 -1.00 44.00 -3.86
C VAL A 493 -1.07 43.46 -5.29
N SER A 494 -1.40 42.18 -5.44
CA SER A 494 -1.55 41.51 -6.75
C SER A 494 -2.93 41.75 -7.37
N TRP A 495 -3.09 41.41 -8.66
CA TRP A 495 -4.31 41.63 -9.44
C TRP A 495 -5.61 41.12 -8.79
N ASN A 496 -5.56 40.09 -7.96
CA ASN A 496 -6.73 39.53 -7.26
C ASN A 496 -7.29 40.47 -6.16
N TYR A 497 -6.55 41.52 -5.80
CA TYR A 497 -7.03 42.61 -4.96
C TYR A 497 -7.67 43.74 -5.77
N ILE A 498 -7.73 43.64 -7.10
CA ILE A 498 -8.38 44.64 -7.95
C ILE A 498 -9.83 44.20 -8.22
N ARG A 499 -10.77 45.03 -7.78
CA ARG A 499 -12.18 44.89 -8.14
C ARG A 499 -12.43 45.63 -9.46
N VAL A 500 -12.97 44.90 -10.44
CA VAL A 500 -13.24 45.42 -11.79
C VAL A 500 -14.74 45.54 -11.98
N THR A 501 -15.22 46.75 -12.24
CA THR A 501 -16.61 47.03 -12.61
C THR A 501 -16.70 47.25 -14.11
N TYR A 502 -17.31 46.32 -14.84
CA TYR A 502 -17.47 46.41 -16.29
C TYR A 502 -18.61 47.34 -16.66
N LEU A 503 -18.35 48.29 -17.56
CA LEU A 503 -19.33 49.28 -18.01
C LEU A 503 -19.73 49.07 -19.47
N LEU A 504 -18.74 48.77 -20.33
CA LEU A 504 -18.98 48.52 -21.74
C LEU A 504 -17.94 47.52 -22.27
N ASP A 505 -18.44 46.47 -22.90
CA ASP A 505 -17.62 45.48 -23.61
C ASP A 505 -17.62 45.79 -25.10
N ARG A 506 -16.44 45.79 -25.73
CA ARG A 506 -16.25 45.96 -27.18
C ARG A 506 -15.48 44.77 -27.75
N PRO A 507 -16.14 43.59 -27.87
CA PRO A 507 -15.49 42.37 -28.34
C PRO A 507 -14.81 42.54 -29.70
N GLU A 508 -15.37 43.35 -30.58
CA GLU A 508 -14.84 43.64 -31.91
C GLU A 508 -13.48 44.35 -31.89
N ALA A 509 -13.18 45.06 -30.80
CA ALA A 509 -11.91 45.76 -30.58
C ALA A 509 -11.03 45.07 -29.51
N GLY A 510 -11.49 43.98 -28.91
CA GLY A 510 -10.77 43.24 -27.87
C GLY A 510 -10.58 44.01 -26.55
N VAL A 511 -11.44 45.00 -26.26
CA VAL A 511 -11.32 45.87 -25.09
C VAL A 511 -12.62 45.99 -24.28
N ALA A 512 -12.48 46.33 -23.00
CA ALA A 512 -13.56 46.73 -22.10
C ALA A 512 -13.27 48.07 -21.43
N GLN A 513 -14.32 48.84 -21.19
CA GLN A 513 -14.31 50.02 -20.35
C GLN A 513 -14.70 49.62 -18.93
N VAL A 514 -13.79 49.87 -17.99
CA VAL A 514 -13.90 49.38 -16.61
C VAL A 514 -13.65 50.48 -15.59
N GLY A 515 -14.45 50.49 -14.53
CA GLY A 515 -14.15 51.20 -13.29
C GLY A 515 -13.33 50.31 -12.37
N LEU A 516 -12.29 50.86 -11.75
CA LEU A 516 -11.33 50.10 -10.93
C LEU A 516 -11.30 50.53 -9.47
N GLU A 517 -11.24 49.56 -8.57
CA GLU A 517 -10.99 49.74 -7.15
C GLU A 517 -9.91 48.76 -6.67
N ILE A 518 -9.12 49.15 -5.67
CA ILE A 518 -8.05 48.33 -5.09
C ILE A 518 -8.39 48.00 -3.64
N CYS A 519 -8.38 46.72 -3.31
CA CYS A 519 -8.93 46.18 -2.08
C CYS A 519 -7.85 45.87 -1.04
N ALA A 520 -8.24 45.87 0.23
CA ALA A 520 -7.37 45.44 1.32
C ALA A 520 -7.15 43.93 1.35
N GLU A 521 -8.10 43.17 0.80
CA GLU A 521 -8.17 41.71 0.88
C GLU A 521 -8.72 41.13 -0.44
N PRO A 522 -8.34 39.90 -0.83
CA PRO A 522 -8.79 39.26 -2.08
C PRO A 522 -10.29 38.98 -2.14
N GLN A 523 -10.98 38.96 -1.00
CA GLN A 523 -12.44 38.81 -0.92
C GLN A 523 -13.18 40.06 -1.42
N GLN A 524 -12.45 41.14 -1.71
CA GLN A 524 -12.96 42.38 -2.29
C GLN A 524 -14.17 42.91 -1.52
N ILE A 525 -14.00 43.11 -0.21
CA ILE A 525 -15.04 43.67 0.67
C ILE A 525 -14.77 45.16 0.91
N ASN A 526 -13.54 45.50 1.31
CA ASN A 526 -13.11 46.86 1.59
C ASN A 526 -12.11 47.34 0.53
N CYS A 527 -12.53 48.28 -0.33
CA CYS A 527 -11.73 48.78 -1.46
C CYS A 527 -11.73 50.30 -1.54
N GLU A 528 -10.66 50.85 -2.11
CA GLU A 528 -10.50 52.26 -2.41
C GLU A 528 -10.46 52.49 -3.92
N PRO A 529 -10.96 53.64 -4.42
CA PRO A 529 -10.96 53.92 -5.86
C PRO A 529 -9.54 54.03 -6.40
N VAL A 530 -9.34 53.52 -7.61
CA VAL A 530 -8.10 53.73 -8.36
C VAL A 530 -8.04 55.19 -8.82
N LEU A 531 -6.98 55.88 -8.40
CA LEU A 531 -6.73 57.28 -8.69
C LEU A 531 -5.96 57.47 -10.00
N SER A 532 -5.04 56.57 -10.31
CA SER A 532 -4.23 56.63 -11.53
C SER A 532 -3.78 55.25 -12.00
N VAL A 533 -3.57 55.14 -13.31
CA VAL A 533 -2.96 53.98 -13.95
C VAL A 533 -1.80 54.49 -14.80
N PHE A 534 -0.61 53.97 -14.56
CA PHE A 534 0.55 54.21 -15.41
C PHE A 534 0.93 52.93 -16.14
N ASP A 535 1.13 53.02 -17.45
CA ASP A 535 1.60 51.91 -18.27
C ASP A 535 3.13 51.96 -18.34
N ASN A 536 3.80 51.03 -17.65
CA ASN A 536 5.26 51.02 -17.61
C ASN A 536 5.89 50.56 -18.93
N ASN A 537 5.14 49.85 -19.79
CA ASN A 537 5.65 49.44 -21.09
C ASN A 537 5.73 50.64 -22.05
N LEU A 538 4.72 51.50 -22.00
CA LEU A 538 4.65 52.70 -22.85
C LEU A 538 5.30 53.93 -22.21
N GLY A 539 5.59 53.88 -20.91
CA GLY A 539 6.16 55.01 -20.17
C GLY A 539 5.20 56.20 -20.04
N VAL A 540 3.89 55.97 -20.12
CA VAL A 540 2.87 57.02 -20.12
C VAL A 540 1.73 56.70 -19.14
N ALA A 541 1.13 57.75 -18.59
CA ALA A 541 -0.10 57.62 -17.81
C ALA A 541 -1.27 57.26 -18.73
N LYS A 542 -2.06 56.26 -18.33
CA LYS A 542 -3.26 55.86 -19.05
C LYS A 542 -4.40 56.84 -18.71
N PRO A 543 -4.95 57.58 -19.69
CA PRO A 543 -5.96 58.57 -19.40
C PRO A 543 -7.27 57.90 -18.96
N ALA A 544 -7.94 58.47 -17.96
CA ALA A 544 -9.32 58.11 -17.66
C ALA A 544 -10.22 58.66 -18.78
N ILE A 545 -11.00 57.77 -19.40
CA ILE A 545 -11.86 58.11 -20.56
C ILE A 545 -13.20 58.70 -20.13
N SER A 546 -13.65 58.38 -18.92
CA SER A 546 -14.85 58.93 -18.28
C SER A 546 -14.82 58.66 -16.78
N THR A 547 -15.88 59.04 -16.06
CA THR A 547 -16.08 58.67 -14.66
C THR A 547 -17.46 58.03 -14.51
N PHE A 548 -17.57 57.00 -13.66
CA PHE A 548 -18.83 56.32 -13.37
C PHE A 548 -18.91 56.02 -11.88
N ASN A 549 -19.98 56.48 -11.21
CA ASN A 549 -20.16 56.36 -9.75
C ASN A 549 -18.94 56.81 -8.92
N GLY A 550 -18.24 57.84 -9.37
CA GLY A 550 -17.03 58.37 -8.70
C GLY A 550 -15.76 57.57 -8.95
N LEU A 551 -15.80 56.50 -9.77
CA LEU A 551 -14.63 55.75 -10.22
C LEU A 551 -14.13 56.30 -11.56
N ASN A 552 -12.82 56.39 -11.72
CA ASN A 552 -12.21 56.62 -13.03
C ASN A 552 -12.42 55.40 -13.92
N VAL A 553 -12.87 55.64 -15.15
CA VAL A 553 -13.08 54.60 -16.15
C VAL A 553 -11.88 54.56 -17.08
N TYR A 554 -11.37 53.35 -17.29
CA TYR A 554 -10.23 53.09 -18.16
C TYR A 554 -10.62 52.05 -19.21
N GLU A 555 -10.04 52.16 -20.41
CA GLU A 555 -10.20 51.15 -21.46
C GLU A 555 -9.01 50.17 -21.39
N PHE A 556 -9.30 48.89 -21.17
CA PHE A 556 -8.30 47.83 -21.13
C PHE A 556 -8.62 46.74 -22.13
N THR A 557 -7.58 46.13 -22.69
CA THR A 557 -7.72 44.88 -23.42
C THR A 557 -8.13 43.75 -22.48
N TYR A 558 -8.88 42.77 -22.98
CA TYR A 558 -9.15 41.56 -22.22
C TYR A 558 -7.85 40.78 -21.90
N GLY A 559 -7.87 40.02 -20.81
CA GLY A 559 -6.78 39.18 -20.35
C GLY A 559 -5.95 39.78 -19.21
N TYR A 560 -4.81 39.14 -18.94
CA TYR A 560 -3.86 39.55 -17.91
C TYR A 560 -2.92 40.62 -18.47
N THR A 561 -2.81 41.75 -17.77
CA THR A 561 -1.80 42.76 -18.07
C THR A 561 -0.89 42.91 -16.86
N SER A 562 0.39 42.56 -17.02
CA SER A 562 1.48 42.91 -16.10
C SER A 562 2.26 44.11 -16.65
N ASN A 563 2.96 44.84 -15.78
CA ASN A 563 3.69 46.09 -16.07
C ASN A 563 2.83 47.35 -16.06
N LEU A 564 1.81 47.36 -15.23
CA LEU A 564 1.08 48.58 -14.88
C LEU A 564 1.59 49.12 -13.54
N ARG A 565 1.18 50.33 -13.21
CA ARG A 565 1.20 50.85 -11.85
C ARG A 565 -0.17 51.45 -11.60
N ILE A 566 -1.06 50.62 -11.06
CA ILE A 566 -2.44 50.96 -10.72
C ILE A 566 -2.44 51.43 -9.28
N GLU A 567 -2.77 52.69 -9.03
CA GLU A 567 -2.62 53.29 -7.71
C GLU A 567 -3.95 53.73 -7.11
N GLY A 568 -4.21 53.29 -5.87
CA GLY A 568 -5.19 53.88 -4.97
C GLY A 568 -4.56 54.90 -4.02
N ALA A 569 -5.29 55.25 -2.97
CA ALA A 569 -4.83 56.16 -1.93
C ALA A 569 -3.72 55.55 -1.05
N THR A 570 -3.87 54.28 -0.68
CA THR A 570 -2.99 53.57 0.25
C THR A 570 -2.31 52.34 -0.37
N ARG A 571 -2.76 51.89 -1.55
CA ARG A 571 -2.26 50.67 -2.21
C ARG A 571 -1.87 50.92 -3.67
N PHE A 572 -1.06 50.02 -4.21
CA PHE A 572 -0.84 49.92 -5.64
C PHE A 572 -0.74 48.47 -6.10
N SER A 573 -1.03 48.23 -7.37
CA SER A 573 -0.92 46.92 -8.01
C SER A 573 -0.15 47.01 -9.32
N PRO A 574 0.80 46.10 -9.58
CA PRO A 574 1.59 46.08 -10.81
C PRO A 574 0.87 45.39 -11.99
N ASP A 575 -0.30 44.81 -11.73
CA ASP A 575 -0.97 43.85 -12.59
C ASP A 575 -2.50 43.93 -12.49
N ILE A 576 -3.20 43.53 -13.56
CA ILE A 576 -4.66 43.45 -13.57
C ILE A 576 -5.12 42.33 -14.49
N TRP A 577 -6.27 41.75 -14.18
CA TRP A 577 -6.98 40.83 -15.04
C TRP A 577 -8.31 41.44 -15.50
N ILE A 578 -8.54 41.50 -16.81
CA ILE A 578 -9.81 41.95 -17.39
C ILE A 578 -10.46 40.78 -18.13
N SER A 579 -11.45 40.16 -17.50
CA SER A 579 -12.27 39.09 -18.07
C SER A 579 -12.95 39.47 -19.39
N ASP A 580 -12.82 38.58 -20.37
CA ASP A 580 -13.59 38.57 -21.61
C ASP A 580 -15.11 38.43 -21.30
N PRO A 581 -16.02 38.99 -22.09
CA PRO A 581 -17.46 38.81 -21.90
C PRO A 581 -17.94 37.38 -22.14
N THR A 582 -17.22 36.56 -22.91
CA THR A 582 -17.59 35.14 -23.16
C THR A 582 -17.36 34.21 -21.96
N ILE A 583 -16.78 34.74 -20.90
CA ILE A 583 -16.27 33.98 -19.74
C ILE A 583 -16.85 34.49 -18.42
N ARG A 584 -17.67 35.54 -18.49
CA ARG A 584 -18.39 36.14 -17.38
C ARG A 584 -19.81 35.59 -17.27
#